data_AF-A0A1G2ETN7-F1
#
_entry.id   AF-A0A1G2ETN7-F1
#
_cell.length_a   1.000
_cell.length_b   1.000
_cell.length_c   1.000
_cell.angle_alpha   90.00
_cell.angle_beta   90.00
_cell.angle_gamma   90.00
#
_symmetry.space_group_name_H-M   'P 1'
#
loop_
_entity.id
_entity.type
_entity.pdbx_description
1 polymer ?
#
loop_
_entity_poly.entity_id
_entity_poly.type
_entity_poly.pdbx_seq_one_letter_code
_entity_poly.pdbx_strand_id
1 'polypeptide(L)'
;MADAYDKRGLVPPLARPMRHEFYHKGREIYRFSYRWGDEADFLEALLDLARTQKTEFDLIDAAIITQRLVESLICEAKQLLAERGKP
;
A
#
# COMPACT_ATOMS: atom_id res chain seq x y z
N MET A 1 15.96 14.44 -17.65
CA MET A 1 15.82 15.29 -16.46
C MET A 1 16.82 14.74 -15.46
N ALA A 2 17.95 15.43 -15.30
CA ALA A 2 19.17 14.86 -14.70
C ALA A 2 19.10 14.91 -13.17
N ASP A 3 19.22 13.74 -12.53
CA ASP A 3 19.32 13.60 -11.08
C ASP A 3 20.72 14.05 -10.61
N ALA A 4 20.74 15.03 -9.72
CA ALA A 4 21.96 15.61 -9.18
C ALA A 4 22.51 14.73 -8.04
N TYR A 5 23.68 14.14 -8.23
CA TYR A 5 24.43 13.47 -7.16
C TYR A 5 25.09 14.52 -6.25
N ASP A 6 24.65 14.60 -4.98
CA ASP A 6 25.26 15.42 -3.93
C ASP A 6 26.50 14.74 -3.31
N LYS A 7 27.56 15.52 -3.11
CA LYS A 7 28.91 15.09 -2.69
C LYS A 7 29.04 14.84 -1.17
N ARG A 8 27.94 14.54 -0.47
CA ARG A 8 27.93 14.41 1.01
C ARG A 8 27.44 13.06 1.54
N GLY A 9 27.29 12.05 0.68
CA GLY A 9 27.01 10.67 1.13
C GLY A 9 25.64 10.45 1.78
N LEU A 10 24.75 11.45 1.76
CA LEU A 10 23.34 11.30 2.11
C LEU A 10 22.56 11.19 0.81
N VAL A 11 22.32 9.95 0.39
CA VAL A 11 21.35 9.67 -0.67
C VAL A 11 20.01 10.23 -0.17
N PRO A 12 19.34 11.16 -0.89
CA PRO A 12 17.99 11.57 -0.51
C PRO A 12 17.14 10.30 -0.38
N PRO A 13 16.26 10.17 0.63
CA PRO A 13 15.45 8.98 0.77
C PRO A 13 14.75 8.76 -0.56
N LEU A 14 15.14 7.69 -1.26
CA LEU A 14 14.57 7.31 -2.55
C LEU A 14 13.06 7.38 -2.36
N ALA A 15 12.38 8.20 -3.17
CA ALA A 15 10.95 8.44 -3.01
C ALA A 15 10.24 7.07 -2.94
N ARG A 16 9.67 6.74 -1.78
CA ARG A 16 9.05 5.43 -1.55
C ARG A 16 7.94 5.24 -2.59
N PRO A 17 7.92 4.11 -3.31
CA PRO A 17 6.98 3.94 -4.42
C PRO A 17 5.54 4.07 -3.92
N MET A 18 4.71 4.74 -4.70
CA MET A 18 3.27 4.88 -4.43
C MET A 18 2.57 3.60 -4.86
N ARG A 19 1.73 3.06 -3.98
CA ARG A 19 0.83 1.93 -4.24
C ARG A 19 -0.59 2.42 -4.39
N HIS A 20 -1.35 1.68 -5.17
CA HIS A 20 -2.77 1.91 -5.37
C HIS A 20 -3.54 0.62 -5.18
N GLU A 21 -4.58 0.67 -4.36
CA GLU A 21 -5.55 -0.41 -4.23
C GLU A 21 -6.91 0.09 -4.74
N PHE A 22 -7.52 -0.70 -5.62
CA PHE A 22 -8.81 -0.37 -6.22
C PHE A 22 -9.86 -1.33 -5.70
N TYR A 23 -10.95 -0.78 -5.18
CA TYR A 23 -12.07 -1.55 -4.68
C TYR A 23 -13.36 -1.12 -5.37
N HIS A 24 -14.09 -2.09 -5.91
CA HIS A 24 -15.33 -1.87 -6.62
C HIS A 24 -16.49 -2.36 -5.74
N LYS A 25 -17.41 -1.45 -5.39
CA LYS A 25 -18.64 -1.77 -4.66
C LYS A 25 -19.84 -1.32 -5.49
N GLY A 26 -20.47 -2.25 -6.19
CA GLY A 26 -21.57 -1.94 -7.10
C GLY A 26 -21.16 -0.96 -8.21
N ARG A 27 -21.68 0.28 -8.17
CA ARG A 27 -21.35 1.36 -9.12
C ARG A 27 -20.24 2.28 -8.64
N GLU A 28 -19.80 2.13 -7.40
CA GLU A 28 -18.76 2.96 -6.80
C GLU A 28 -17.38 2.33 -6.95
N ILE A 29 -16.36 3.18 -7.13
CA ILE A 29 -14.96 2.79 -7.22
C ILE A 29 -14.19 3.58 -6.18
N TYR A 30 -13.60 2.87 -5.24
CA TYR A 30 -12.73 3.41 -4.21
C TYR A 30 -11.28 3.23 -4.68
N ARG A 31 -10.52 4.34 -4.73
CA ARG A 31 -9.08 4.31 -5.00
C ARG A 31 -8.34 4.71 -3.74
N PHE A 32 -7.62 3.76 -3.17
CA PHE A 32 -6.73 4.01 -2.04
C PHE A 32 -5.31 4.18 -2.55
N SER A 33 -4.61 5.20 -2.04
CA SER A 33 -3.22 5.47 -2.41
C SER A 33 -2.40 5.63 -1.15
N TYR A 34 -1.32 4.86 -1.05
CA TYR A 34 -0.42 4.87 0.10
C TYR A 34 1.01 4.61 -0.38
N ARG A 35 2.01 5.10 0.36
CA ARG A 35 3.41 4.82 0.02
C ARG A 35 3.80 3.47 0.59
N TRP A 36 4.76 2.82 -0.06
CA TRP A 36 5.34 1.60 0.48
C TRP A 36 5.94 1.84 1.88
N GLY A 37 5.65 0.96 2.82
CA GLY A 37 6.01 1.11 4.23
C GLY A 37 5.00 1.91 5.09
N ASP A 38 3.95 2.48 4.48
CA ASP A 38 2.85 3.16 5.20
C ASP A 38 1.61 2.23 5.33
N GLU A 39 1.78 0.90 5.27
CA GLU A 39 0.68 -0.07 5.29
C GLU A 39 -0.15 -0.01 6.58
N ALA A 40 0.48 0.25 7.73
CA ALA A 40 -0.22 0.39 9.00
C ALA A 40 -1.16 1.62 8.99
N ASP A 41 -0.66 2.77 8.56
CA ASP A 41 -1.46 4.00 8.44
C ASP A 41 -2.60 3.83 7.43
N PHE A 42 -2.34 3.09 6.34
CA PHE A 42 -3.38 2.73 5.38
C PHE A 42 -4.50 1.90 6.01
N LEU A 43 -4.17 0.89 6.84
CA LEU A 43 -5.17 0.09 7.54
C LEU A 43 -6.00 0.90 8.53
N GLU A 44 -5.38 1.81 9.29
CA GLU A 44 -6.11 2.71 10.19
C GLU A 44 -7.06 3.63 9.42
N ALA A 45 -6.61 4.19 8.29
CA ALA A 45 -7.45 5.03 7.44
C ALA A 45 -8.65 4.27 6.84
N LEU A 46 -8.50 2.97 6.53
CA LEU A 46 -9.63 2.13 6.11
C LEU A 46 -10.65 1.95 7.22
N LEU A 47 -10.21 1.75 8.47
CA LEU A 47 -11.10 1.60 9.62
C LEU A 47 -11.86 2.89 9.91
N ASP A 48 -11.19 4.03 9.82
CA ASP A 48 -11.83 5.34 10.00
C ASP A 48 -12.86 5.62 8.90
N LEU A 49 -12.55 5.24 7.65
CA LEU A 49 -13.51 5.32 6.55
C LEU A 49 -14.72 4.43 6.80
N ALA A 50 -14.51 3.17 7.17
CA ALA A 50 -15.58 2.20 7.45
C ALA A 50 -16.49 2.60 8.62
N ARG A 51 -15.99 3.44 9.54
CA ARG A 51 -16.77 4.00 10.65
C ARG A 51 -17.56 5.26 10.26
N THR A 52 -17.28 5.84 9.09
CA THR A 52 -17.92 7.06 8.61
C THR A 52 -19.22 6.73 7.88
N GLN A 53 -20.37 7.25 8.34
CA GLN A 53 -21.68 7.05 7.68
C GLN A 53 -21.87 7.79 6.34
N LYS A 54 -20.80 8.34 5.75
CA LYS A 54 -20.86 9.17 4.54
C LYS A 54 -20.64 8.36 3.25
N THR A 55 -20.29 7.09 3.38
CA THR A 55 -19.99 6.19 2.26
C THR A 55 -20.68 4.86 2.48
N GLU A 56 -20.98 4.13 1.41
CA GLU A 56 -21.43 2.74 1.51
C GLU A 56 -20.30 1.81 1.95
N PHE A 57 -19.05 2.29 2.00
CA PHE A 57 -17.90 1.54 2.49
C PHE A 57 -18.03 1.18 3.98
N ASP A 58 -17.96 -0.12 4.30
CA ASP A 58 -18.17 -0.68 5.63
C ASP A 58 -16.99 -1.54 6.12
N LEU A 59 -17.12 -2.09 7.34
CA LEU A 59 -16.07 -2.90 7.97
C LEU A 59 -15.77 -4.20 7.19
N ILE A 60 -16.73 -4.74 6.45
CA ILE A 60 -16.52 -5.93 5.63
C ILE A 60 -15.65 -5.57 4.43
N ASP A 61 -15.92 -4.43 3.79
CA ASP A 61 -15.07 -3.91 2.71
C ASP A 61 -13.63 -3.68 3.18
N ALA A 62 -13.46 -3.06 4.35
CA ALA A 62 -12.14 -2.84 4.96
C ALA A 62 -11.41 -4.16 5.22
N ALA A 63 -12.10 -5.19 5.71
CA ALA A 63 -11.52 -6.51 5.93
C ALA A 63 -11.08 -7.18 4.62
N ILE A 64 -11.87 -7.04 3.54
CA ILE A 64 -11.51 -7.57 2.22
C ILE A 64 -10.23 -6.92 1.70
N ILE A 65 -10.13 -5.59 1.79
CA ILE A 65 -8.95 -4.85 1.36
C ILE A 65 -7.71 -5.23 2.20
N THR A 66 -7.90 -5.35 3.52
CA THR A 66 -6.85 -5.79 4.45
C THR A 66 -6.31 -7.17 4.05
N GLN A 67 -7.19 -8.11 3.74
CA GLN A 67 -6.80 -9.45 3.32
C GLN A 67 -5.98 -9.43 2.03
N ARG A 68 -6.39 -8.64 1.03
CA ARG A 68 -5.64 -8.49 -0.24
C ARG A 68 -4.25 -7.90 -0.01
N LEU A 69 -4.14 -6.91 0.87
CA LEU A 69 -2.86 -6.33 1.26
C LEU A 69 -1.94 -7.38 1.88
N VAL A 70 -2.46 -8.17 2.83
CA VAL A 70 -1.70 -9.26 3.48
C VAL A 70 -1.22 -10.29 2.45
N GLU A 71 -2.08 -10.69 1.52
CA GLU A 71 -1.72 -11.63 0.44
C GLU A 71 -0.62 -11.06 -0.47
N SER A 72 -0.69 -9.78 -0.83
CA SER A 72 0.36 -9.09 -1.59
C SER A 72 1.69 -9.07 -0.84
N LEU A 73 1.68 -8.70 0.43
CA LEU A 73 2.89 -8.64 1.28
C LEU A 73 3.53 -10.03 1.45
N ILE A 74 2.73 -11.08 1.61
CA ILE A 74 3.23 -12.46 1.67
C ILE A 74 3.88 -12.85 0.33
N CYS A 75 3.26 -12.51 -0.80
CA CYS A 75 3.83 -12.78 -2.12
C CYS A 75 5.17 -12.05 -2.32
N GLU A 76 5.26 -10.78 -1.95
CA GLU A 76 6.50 -10.00 -2.00
C GLU A 76 7.58 -10.61 -1.10
N ALA A 77 7.23 -10.99 0.13
CA ALA A 77 8.15 -11.65 1.04
C ALA A 77 8.69 -12.96 0.46
N LYS A 78 7.83 -13.77 -0.15
CA LYS A 78 8.23 -15.01 -0.85
C LYS A 78 9.19 -14.73 -2.01
N GLN A 79 8.94 -13.69 -2.80
CA GLN A 79 9.82 -13.28 -3.90
C GLN A 79 11.19 -12.85 -3.40
N LEU A 80 11.24 -11.98 -2.38
CA LEU A 80 12.48 -11.52 -1.77
C LEU A 80 13.32 -12.69 -1.20
N LEU A 81 12.65 -13.67 -0.59
CA LEU A 81 13.31 -14.89 -0.11
C LEU A 81 13.85 -15.74 -1.27
N ALA A 82 13.11 -15.87 -2.37
CA ALA A 82 13.55 -16.61 -3.54
C ALA A 82 14.72 -15.94 -4.27
N GLU A 83 14.75 -14.61 -4.34
CA GLU A 83 15.85 -13.83 -4.93
C GLU A 83 17.13 -13.94 -4.11
N ARG A 84 17.03 -13.90 -2.78
CA ARG A 84 18.17 -14.10 -1.87
C ARG A 84 18.67 -15.54 -1.82
N GLY A 85 17.85 -16.51 -2.26
CA GLY A 85 18.17 -17.93 -2.30
C GLY A 85 18.74 -18.43 -3.63
N LYS A 86 18.95 -17.56 -4.63
CA LYS A 86 19.68 -17.93 -5.86
C LYS A 86 21.18 -17.94 -5.58
N PRO A 87 21.90 -19.04 -5.89
CA PRO A 87 23.37 -19.09 -5.78
C PRO A 87 24.06 -18.11 -6.73
#